data_AF-A0A411PIE3-F1
#
_entry.id   AF-A0A411PIE3-F1
#
_cell.length_a   1.000
_cell.length_b   1.000
_cell.length_c   1.000
_cell.angle_alpha   90.00
_cell.angle_beta   90.00
_cell.angle_gamma   90.00
#
_symmetry.space_group_name_H-M   'P 1'
#
loop_
_entity.id
_entity.type
_entity.pdbx_description
1 polymer ?
#
loop_
_entity_poly.entity_id
_entity_poly.type
_entity_poly.pdbx_seq_one_letter_code
_entity_poly.pdbx_strand_id
1 'polypeptide(L)'
;MKYSLKKQQGVVLFFALIILVLMTIIGVTLASNSSQSLRMAGASSERVGAKSAAIGAQTLVLKNHQGESMASIKTPIDIEDEQFRVSSKIEPMTLVDVSCQRSSKAYSVDLVNCRRAEVTSTAKFGRNDNGRLTVVSGVEQEVFTGSES
;
A
#
# COMPACT_ATOMS: atom_id res chain seq x y z
N MET A 1 -38.83 -53.38 27.46
CA MET A 1 -37.51 -53.99 27.22
C MET A 1 -36.52 -53.39 28.22
N LYS A 2 -36.19 -54.12 29.31
CA LYS A 2 -35.33 -53.63 30.40
C LYS A 2 -33.86 -53.78 29.99
N TYR A 3 -33.22 -52.68 29.57
CA TYR A 3 -31.77 -52.65 29.38
C TYR A 3 -31.07 -52.55 30.75
N SER A 4 -30.25 -53.55 31.08
CA SER A 4 -29.49 -53.63 32.33
C SER A 4 -28.38 -52.58 32.36
N LEU A 5 -28.49 -51.60 33.26
CA LEU A 5 -27.71 -50.35 33.28
C LEU A 5 -26.26 -50.47 33.78
N LYS A 6 -25.80 -51.63 34.30
CA LYS A 6 -24.50 -51.74 35.00
C LYS A 6 -23.33 -52.33 34.20
N LYS A 7 -23.55 -52.99 33.06
CA LYS A 7 -22.47 -53.59 32.23
C LYS A 7 -22.09 -52.78 30.98
N GLN A 8 -22.85 -51.74 30.64
CA GLN A 8 -22.62 -50.91 29.43
C GLN A 8 -21.97 -49.55 29.71
N GLN A 9 -21.72 -49.19 30.98
CA GLN A 9 -21.22 -47.85 31.34
C GLN A 9 -19.80 -47.58 30.81
N GLY A 10 -18.93 -48.59 30.72
CA GLY A 10 -17.56 -48.40 30.22
C GLY A 10 -17.47 -48.14 28.71
N VAL A 11 -18.26 -48.88 27.92
CA VAL A 11 -18.24 -48.76 26.45
C VAL A 11 -18.85 -47.43 25.99
N VAL A 12 -19.91 -46.97 26.66
CA VAL A 12 -20.53 -45.67 26.37
C VAL A 12 -19.58 -44.52 26.69
N LEU A 13 -18.84 -44.59 27.80
CA LEU A 13 -17.86 -43.57 28.15
C LEU A 13 -16.72 -43.51 27.12
N PHE A 14 -16.27 -44.67 26.63
CA PHE A 14 -15.24 -44.75 25.60
C PHE A 14 -15.71 -44.12 24.28
N PHE A 15 -16.93 -44.41 23.84
CA PHE A 15 -17.51 -43.80 22.65
C PHE A 15 -17.72 -42.29 22.79
N ALA A 16 -18.20 -41.84 23.96
CA ALA A 16 -18.34 -40.41 24.26
C ALA A 16 -16.99 -39.68 24.20
N LEU A 17 -15.93 -40.31 24.69
CA LEU A 17 -14.57 -39.75 24.67
C LEU A 17 -14.05 -39.62 23.24
N ILE A 18 -14.25 -40.63 22.38
CA ILE A 18 -13.87 -40.55 20.96
C ILE A 18 -14.60 -39.39 20.27
N ILE A 19 -15.92 -39.28 20.46
CA ILE A 19 -16.73 -38.21 19.86
C ILE A 19 -16.27 -36.84 20.34
N LEU A 20 -15.96 -36.70 21.63
CA LEU A 20 -15.45 -35.46 22.22
C LEU A 20 -14.12 -35.06 21.56
N VAL A 21 -13.18 -36.00 21.44
CA VAL A 21 -11.89 -35.74 20.78
C VAL A 21 -12.08 -35.32 19.33
N LEU A 22 -12.93 -36.00 18.57
CA LEU A 22 -13.22 -35.62 17.17
C LEU A 22 -13.79 -34.20 17.07
N MET A 23 -14.75 -33.84 17.93
CA MET A 23 -15.33 -32.49 17.96
C MET A 23 -14.28 -31.42 18.31
N THR A 24 -13.36 -31.70 19.24
CA THR A 24 -12.30 -30.74 19.59
C THR A 24 -11.31 -30.51 18.45
N ILE A 25 -10.93 -31.56 17.70
CA ILE A 25 -10.01 -31.43 16.56
C ILE A 25 -10.63 -30.54 15.48
N ILE A 26 -11.91 -30.77 15.17
CA ILE A 26 -12.65 -29.93 14.21
C ILE A 26 -12.70 -28.49 14.74
N GLY A 27 -13.07 -28.27 16.02
CA GLY A 27 -13.12 -26.93 16.60
C GLY A 27 -11.78 -26.17 16.54
N VAL A 28 -10.68 -26.82 16.88
CA VAL A 28 -9.33 -26.22 16.84
C VAL A 28 -8.93 -25.85 15.41
N THR A 29 -9.22 -26.70 14.42
CA THR A 29 -8.85 -26.41 13.02
C THR A 29 -9.61 -25.22 12.45
N LEU A 30 -10.91 -25.07 12.74
CA LEU A 30 -11.69 -23.89 12.32
C LEU A 30 -11.21 -22.61 13.03
N ALA A 31 -10.93 -22.69 14.34
CA ALA A 31 -10.43 -21.56 15.11
C ALA A 31 -9.04 -21.10 14.64
N SER A 32 -8.15 -22.06 14.32
CA SER A 32 -6.79 -21.79 13.84
C SER A 32 -6.82 -21.00 12.52
N ASN A 33 -7.59 -21.45 11.53
CA ASN A 33 -7.72 -20.74 10.26
C ASN A 33 -8.35 -19.34 10.43
N SER A 34 -9.36 -19.21 11.29
CA SER A 34 -10.00 -17.91 11.57
C SER A 34 -9.04 -16.91 12.20
N SER A 35 -8.20 -17.36 13.15
CA SER A 35 -7.20 -16.49 13.80
C SER A 35 -6.14 -15.96 12.84
N GLN A 36 -5.79 -16.76 11.81
CA GLN A 36 -4.86 -16.33 10.76
C GLN A 36 -5.51 -15.27 9.87
N SER A 37 -6.74 -15.51 9.40
CA SER A 37 -7.49 -14.55 8.59
C SER A 37 -7.70 -13.22 9.30
N LEU A 38 -7.98 -13.22 10.61
CA LEU A 38 -8.15 -12.00 11.41
C LEU A 38 -6.86 -11.18 11.53
N ARG A 39 -5.71 -11.85 11.73
CA ARG A 39 -4.40 -11.17 11.76
C ARG A 39 -4.05 -10.57 10.40
N MET A 40 -4.36 -11.28 9.31
CA MET A 40 -4.18 -10.77 7.95
C MET A 40 -5.12 -9.59 7.65
N ALA A 41 -6.37 -9.63 8.11
CA ALA A 41 -7.33 -8.54 7.96
C ALA A 41 -6.85 -7.26 8.68
N GLY A 42 -6.33 -7.39 9.90
CA GLY A 42 -5.74 -6.28 10.64
C GLY A 42 -4.55 -5.64 9.91
N ALA A 43 -3.60 -6.47 9.45
CA ALA A 43 -2.45 -5.99 8.68
C ALA A 43 -2.85 -5.32 7.35
N SER A 44 -3.89 -5.84 6.68
CA SER A 44 -4.42 -5.25 5.45
C SER A 44 -5.09 -3.90 5.72
N SER A 45 -5.83 -3.76 6.82
CA SER A 45 -6.45 -2.49 7.22
C SER A 45 -5.39 -1.41 7.46
N GLU A 46 -4.33 -1.76 8.17
CA GLU A 46 -3.23 -0.83 8.45
C GLU A 46 -2.50 -0.42 7.16
N ARG A 47 -2.28 -1.38 6.24
CA ARG A 47 -1.72 -1.10 4.91
C ARG A 47 -2.60 -0.15 4.09
N VAL A 48 -3.92 -0.30 4.15
CA VAL A 48 -4.85 0.60 3.43
C VAL A 48 -4.80 2.01 4.01
N GLY A 49 -4.73 2.16 5.34
CA GLY A 49 -4.51 3.45 5.99
C GLY A 49 -3.20 4.11 5.54
N ALA A 50 -2.10 3.35 5.53
CA ALA A 50 -0.80 3.81 5.07
C ALA A 50 -0.80 4.19 3.58
N LYS A 51 -1.57 3.48 2.75
CA LYS A 51 -1.74 3.83 1.33
C LYS A 51 -2.44 5.17 1.17
N SER A 52 -3.53 5.40 1.90
CA SER A 52 -4.25 6.67 1.85
C SER A 52 -3.38 7.83 2.35
N ALA A 53 -2.59 7.61 3.41
CA ALA A 53 -1.62 8.59 3.90
C ALA A 53 -0.52 8.88 2.86
N ALA A 54 0.06 7.85 2.24
CA ALA A 54 1.08 8.01 1.21
C ALA A 54 0.56 8.81 0.01
N ILE A 55 -0.63 8.50 -0.49
CA ILE A 55 -1.25 9.21 -1.63
C ILE A 55 -1.62 10.65 -1.24
N GLY A 56 -2.14 10.86 -0.03
CA GLY A 56 -2.46 12.20 0.47
C GLY A 56 -1.22 13.09 0.57
N ALA A 57 -0.15 12.58 1.18
CA ALA A 57 1.14 13.26 1.27
C ALA A 57 1.74 13.52 -0.12
N GLN A 58 1.69 12.53 -1.02
CA GLN A 58 2.16 12.68 -2.40
C GLN A 58 1.42 13.80 -3.15
N THR A 59 0.10 13.90 -2.94
CA THR A 59 -0.73 14.94 -3.56
C THR A 59 -0.38 16.32 -3.00
N LEU A 60 -0.11 16.42 -1.70
CA LEU A 60 0.34 17.67 -1.07
C LEU A 60 1.69 18.12 -1.62
N VAL A 61 2.65 17.19 -1.70
CA VAL A 61 3.97 17.42 -2.29
C VAL A 61 3.85 17.89 -3.73
N LEU A 62 3.04 17.21 -4.53
CA LEU A 62 2.86 17.56 -5.93
C LEU A 62 2.21 18.95 -6.08
N LYS A 63 1.21 19.27 -5.24
CA LYS A 63 0.57 20.59 -5.23
C LYS A 63 1.53 21.71 -4.81
N ASN A 64 2.43 21.45 -3.86
CA ASN A 64 3.39 22.45 -3.39
C ASN A 64 4.50 22.73 -4.41
N HIS A 65 4.82 21.75 -5.25
CA HIS A 65 5.91 21.84 -6.21
C HIS A 65 5.46 21.89 -7.68
N GLN A 66 4.17 21.97 -7.97
CA GLN A 66 3.63 22.07 -9.33
C GLN A 66 4.15 23.29 -10.11
N GLY A 67 4.16 23.21 -11.44
CA GLY A 67 4.55 24.32 -12.31
C GLY A 67 6.06 24.50 -12.43
N GLU A 68 6.55 25.73 -12.26
CA GLU A 68 7.97 26.07 -12.46
C GLU A 68 8.90 25.30 -11.53
N SER A 69 8.47 24.99 -10.29
CA SER A 69 9.29 24.21 -9.36
C SER A 69 9.53 22.80 -9.88
N MET A 70 8.51 22.09 -10.41
CA MET A 70 8.64 20.79 -11.09
C MET A 70 9.47 20.90 -12.36
N ALA A 71 9.27 21.96 -13.13
CA ALA A 71 10.02 22.18 -14.36
C ALA A 71 11.51 22.38 -14.07
N SER A 72 11.90 23.03 -12.98
CA SER A 72 13.30 23.38 -12.69
C SER A 72 14.06 22.34 -11.84
N ILE A 73 13.47 21.18 -11.51
CA ILE A 73 14.14 20.17 -10.69
C ILE A 73 15.30 19.53 -11.47
N LYS A 74 16.53 19.88 -11.07
CA LYS A 74 17.77 19.26 -11.59
C LYS A 74 18.36 18.22 -10.65
N THR A 75 17.93 18.21 -9.40
CA THR A 75 18.46 17.36 -8.34
C THR A 75 17.31 16.79 -7.50
N PRO A 76 17.47 15.59 -6.93
CA PRO A 76 16.42 14.99 -6.13
C PRO A 76 16.06 15.85 -4.92
N ILE A 77 14.77 15.95 -4.61
CA ILE A 77 14.25 16.66 -3.44
C ILE A 77 13.62 15.64 -2.51
N ASP A 78 14.10 15.58 -1.27
CA ASP A 78 13.55 14.74 -0.21
C ASP A 78 12.68 15.61 0.71
N ILE A 79 11.45 15.17 0.95
CA ILE A 79 10.44 15.87 1.74
C ILE A 79 9.90 14.87 2.77
N GLU A 80 10.09 15.18 4.04
CA GLU A 80 9.54 14.37 5.14
C GLU A 80 8.30 15.06 5.71
N ASP A 81 7.19 14.33 5.70
CA ASP A 81 5.95 14.76 6.35
C ASP A 81 5.84 14.06 7.71
N GLU A 82 6.15 14.80 8.77
CA GLU A 82 6.08 14.30 10.15
C GLU A 82 4.65 13.95 10.58
N GLN A 83 3.64 14.64 10.02
CA GLN A 83 2.24 14.45 10.39
C GLN A 83 1.69 13.12 9.87
N PHE A 84 2.07 12.74 8.65
CA PHE A 84 1.65 11.47 8.05
C PHE A 84 2.71 10.36 8.14
N ARG A 85 3.92 10.66 8.67
CA ARG A 85 5.09 9.76 8.71
C ARG A 85 5.42 9.19 7.32
N VAL A 86 5.31 10.05 6.30
CA VAL A 86 5.58 9.71 4.90
C VAL A 86 6.83 10.44 4.45
N SER A 87 7.77 9.72 3.86
CA SER A 87 8.91 10.30 3.18
C SER A 87 8.64 10.32 1.68
N SER A 88 8.61 11.50 1.08
CA SER A 88 8.38 11.71 -0.35
C SER A 88 9.66 12.20 -1.01
N LYS A 89 10.02 11.60 -2.14
CA LYS A 89 11.18 11.96 -2.95
C LYS A 89 10.72 12.34 -4.34
N ILE A 90 11.21 13.44 -4.86
CA ILE A 90 11.00 13.85 -6.25
C ILE A 90 12.32 13.74 -6.99
N GLU A 91 12.36 12.97 -8.07
CA GLU A 91 13.57 12.73 -8.86
C GLU A 91 13.30 12.99 -10.34
N PRO A 92 14.07 13.87 -11.00
CA PRO A 92 13.91 14.09 -12.44
C PRO A 92 14.36 12.83 -13.19
N MET A 93 13.51 12.29 -14.05
CA MET A 93 13.84 11.11 -14.85
C MET A 93 14.80 11.47 -15.99
N THR A 94 14.63 12.66 -16.55
CA THR A 94 15.49 13.23 -17.58
C THR A 94 15.64 14.73 -17.34
N LEU A 95 16.86 15.24 -17.50
CA LEU A 95 17.16 16.68 -17.46
C LEU A 95 16.85 17.37 -18.79
N VAL A 96 16.51 16.59 -19.82
CA VAL A 96 16.19 17.07 -21.16
C VAL A 96 14.68 17.09 -21.34
N ASP A 97 14.22 18.12 -22.03
CA ASP A 97 12.83 18.27 -22.43
C ASP A 97 12.48 17.20 -23.49
N VAL A 98 11.47 16.39 -23.20
CA VAL A 98 11.01 15.30 -24.08
C VAL A 98 9.63 15.58 -24.63
N SER A 99 9.24 14.91 -25.71
CA SER A 99 7.85 14.96 -26.18
C SER A 99 6.90 14.45 -25.09
N CYS A 100 5.86 15.24 -24.79
CA CYS A 100 4.78 14.86 -23.90
C CYS A 100 4.04 13.63 -24.42
N GLN A 101 3.72 12.65 -23.57
CA GLN A 101 2.96 11.47 -24.02
C GLN A 101 1.48 11.79 -24.24
N ARG A 102 0.92 12.70 -23.43
CA ARG A 102 -0.41 13.25 -23.64
C ARG A 102 -0.28 14.68 -24.18
N SER A 103 -0.54 14.86 -25.46
CA SER A 103 -0.81 16.19 -26.01
C SER A 103 -2.34 16.36 -26.14
N SER A 104 -2.95 17.17 -25.27
CA SER A 104 -4.40 17.43 -25.32
C SER A 104 -4.79 18.53 -26.31
N LYS A 105 -3.80 19.25 -26.87
CA LYS A 105 -3.99 20.38 -27.78
C LYS A 105 -2.98 20.30 -28.91
N ALA A 106 -3.44 20.57 -30.13
CA ALA A 106 -2.59 20.72 -31.31
C ALA A 106 -1.78 22.03 -31.19
N TYR A 107 -0.73 22.01 -30.37
CA TYR A 107 0.31 23.03 -30.44
C TYR A 107 1.16 22.76 -31.69
N SER A 108 1.64 23.82 -32.35
CA SER A 108 2.68 23.66 -33.38
C SER A 108 3.77 22.78 -32.80
N VAL A 109 4.09 21.71 -33.54
CA VAL A 109 5.25 20.85 -33.28
C VAL A 109 6.43 21.74 -32.86
N ASP A 110 7.05 21.39 -31.73
CA ASP A 110 8.27 22.01 -31.19
C ASP A 110 8.14 23.22 -30.24
N LEU A 111 6.94 23.68 -29.83
CA LEU A 111 6.83 24.77 -28.83
C LEU A 111 6.66 24.30 -27.38
N VAL A 112 6.04 23.13 -27.19
CA VAL A 112 5.70 22.60 -25.86
C VAL A 112 6.32 21.22 -25.71
N ASN A 113 7.26 21.11 -24.78
CA ASN A 113 7.85 19.84 -24.37
C ASN A 113 7.45 19.53 -22.93
N CYS A 114 7.77 18.33 -22.46
CA CYS A 114 7.53 17.90 -21.09
C CYS A 114 8.83 17.55 -20.39
N ARG A 115 8.91 17.94 -19.12
CA ARG A 115 9.88 17.38 -18.18
C ARG A 115 9.21 16.27 -17.38
N ARG A 116 9.90 15.15 -17.24
CA ARG A 116 9.40 13.98 -16.51
C ARG A 116 10.09 13.90 -15.16
N ALA A 117 9.28 13.82 -14.11
CA ALA A 117 9.75 13.59 -12.75
C ALA A 117 9.04 12.38 -12.17
N GLU A 118 9.77 11.58 -11.43
CA GLU A 118 9.25 10.50 -10.62
C GLU A 118 9.06 11.01 -9.19
N VAL A 119 7.85 10.85 -8.66
CA VAL A 119 7.53 11.14 -7.27
C VAL A 119 7.32 9.82 -6.54
N THR A 120 8.16 9.56 -5.55
CA THR A 120 8.16 8.35 -4.75
C THR A 120 7.80 8.69 -3.31
N SER A 121 6.62 8.27 -2.85
CA SER A 121 6.15 8.48 -1.48
C SER A 121 6.11 7.17 -0.71
N THR A 122 6.82 7.12 0.41
CA THR A 122 7.01 5.94 1.23
C THR A 122 6.37 6.13 2.59
N ALA A 123 5.34 5.34 2.88
CA ALA A 123 4.70 5.27 4.20
C ALA A 123 5.15 4.00 4.95
N LYS A 124 5.46 4.16 6.24
CA LYS A 124 5.73 3.06 7.16
C LYS A 124 4.44 2.63 7.85
N PHE A 125 4.27 1.33 8.06
CA PHE A 125 3.09 0.76 8.72
C PHE A 125 3.45 -0.51 9.48
N GLY A 126 2.59 -0.95 10.40
CA GLY A 126 2.83 -2.12 11.24
C GLY A 126 3.56 -1.79 12.55
N ARG A 127 3.59 -2.76 13.46
CA ARG A 127 4.35 -2.65 14.71
C ARG A 127 5.83 -2.39 14.42
N ASN A 128 6.37 -1.35 15.03
CA ASN A 128 7.77 -0.91 14.91
C ASN A 128 8.21 -0.56 13.47
N ASP A 129 7.30 -0.04 12.64
CA ASP A 129 7.61 0.34 11.24
C ASP A 129 8.15 -0.81 10.37
N ASN A 130 7.80 -2.06 10.70
CA ASN A 130 8.28 -3.25 9.99
C ASN A 130 7.65 -3.42 8.59
N GLY A 131 6.53 -2.75 8.32
CA GLY A 131 5.89 -2.68 7.01
C GLY A 131 6.25 -1.39 6.30
N ARG A 132 6.51 -1.48 5.00
CA ARG A 132 6.77 -0.32 4.14
C ARG A 132 5.92 -0.41 2.89
N LEU A 133 5.25 0.68 2.58
CA LEU A 133 4.48 0.85 1.36
C LEU A 133 5.06 2.03 0.60
N THR A 134 5.49 1.78 -0.63
CA THR A 134 6.00 2.83 -1.52
C THR A 134 5.04 3.00 -2.69
N VAL A 135 4.64 4.24 -2.93
CA VAL A 135 3.81 4.66 -4.06
C VAL A 135 4.71 5.47 -4.98
N VAL A 136 4.85 5.01 -6.22
CA VAL A 136 5.67 5.66 -7.25
C VAL A 136 4.72 6.19 -8.31
N SER A 137 4.84 7.47 -8.64
CA SER A 137 4.04 8.14 -9.65
C SER A 137 4.94 8.93 -10.59
N GLY A 138 4.82 8.70 -11.90
CA GLY A 138 5.45 9.53 -12.91
C GLY A 138 4.58 10.74 -13.24
N VAL A 139 5.18 11.92 -13.22
CA VAL A 139 4.52 13.20 -13.55
C VAL A 139 5.21 13.82 -14.75
N GLU A 140 4.42 14.32 -15.69
CA GLU A 140 4.89 15.14 -16.81
C GLU A 140 4.49 16.59 -16.56
N GLN A 141 5.44 17.52 -16.61
CA GLN A 141 5.22 18.96 -16.51
C GLN A 141 5.47 19.59 -17.87
N GLU A 142 4.46 20.25 -18.43
CA GLU A 142 4.58 21.02 -19.67
C GLU A 142 5.50 22.22 -19.45
N VAL A 143 6.44 22.41 -20.38
CA VAL A 143 7.42 23.50 -20.43
C VAL A 143 7.52 24.02 -21.87
N PHE A 144 7.80 25.31 -22.00
CA PHE A 144 8.11 25.89 -23.31
C PHE A 144 9.56 25.61 -23.66
N THR A 145 9.81 25.21 -24.91
CA THR A 145 11.17 24.99 -25.40
C THR A 145 12.01 26.26 -25.24
N GLY A 146 13.12 26.18 -24.50
CA GLY A 146 14.02 27.31 -24.26
C GLY A 146 13.78 28.09 -22.96
N SER A 147 13.00 27.57 -22.01
CA SER A 147 12.87 28.16 -20.66
C SER A 147 14.07 27.89 -19.73
N GLU A 148 15.19 27.39 -20.25
CA GLU A 148 16.47 27.37 -19.54
C GLU A 148 17.17 28.72 -19.72
N SER A 149 16.81 29.70 -18.90
CA SER A 149 17.60 30.91 -18.66
C SER A 149 17.88 31.06 -17.18
#